data_AF-A0A0F4QHI6-F1
#
_entry.id   AF-A0A0F4QHI6-F1
#
_cell.length_a   1.000
_cell.length_b   1.000
_cell.length_c   1.000
_cell.angle_alpha   90.00
_cell.angle_beta   90.00
_cell.angle_gamma   90.00
#
_symmetry.space_group_name_H-M   'P 1'
#
loop_
_entity.id
_entity.type
_entity.pdbx_description
1 polymer ?
#
loop_
_entity_poly.entity_id
_entity_poly.type
_entity_poly.pdbx_seq_one_letter_code
_entity_poly.pdbx_strand_id
1 'polypeptide(L)' 'MNSDLLVFLGIFWFAGLSIGWFFRKGISLLGLIVLICFLPVFKAVSIIDWWPFTTAFVFGLLIHTWKPLYKKVQQL' A
#
# COMPACT_ATOMS: atom_id res chain seq x y z
N MET A 1 -8.03 19.31 -12.38
CA MET A 1 -7.89 17.98 -11.72
C MET A 1 -8.92 17.93 -10.62
N ASN A 2 -9.88 17.00 -10.66
CA ASN A 2 -11.00 16.97 -9.71
C ASN A 2 -10.47 16.73 -8.30
N SER A 3 -10.82 17.61 -7.36
CA SER A 3 -10.42 17.55 -5.95
C SER A 3 -10.73 16.21 -5.31
N ASP A 4 -11.85 15.59 -5.72
CA ASP A 4 -12.31 14.29 -5.23
C ASP A 4 -11.30 13.18 -5.53
N LEU A 5 -10.71 13.19 -6.73
CA LEU A 5 -9.71 12.21 -7.15
C LEU A 5 -8.43 12.30 -6.31
N LEU A 6 -8.02 13.52 -5.95
CA LEU A 6 -6.87 13.75 -5.07
C LEU A 6 -7.12 13.22 -3.65
N VAL A 7 -8.34 13.38 -3.12
CA VAL A 7 -8.72 12.84 -1.82
C VAL A 7 -8.67 11.31 -1.84
N PHE A 8 -9.23 10.68 -2.87
CA PHE A 8 -9.16 9.22 -2.99
C PHE A 8 -7.70 8.74 -3.13
N LEU A 9 -6.87 9.40 -3.94
CA LEU A 9 -5.45 9.06 -4.05
C LEU A 9 -4.73 9.15 -2.69
N GLY A 10 -5.02 10.19 -1.91
CA GLY A 10 -4.48 10.37 -0.57
C GLY A 10 -4.88 9.24 0.39
N ILE A 11 -6.13 8.78 0.34
CA ILE A 11 -6.62 7.66 1.17
C ILE A 11 -5.90 6.36 0.77
N PHE A 12 -5.78 6.07 -0.52
CA PHE A 12 -5.07 4.87 -1.00
C PHE A 12 -3.59 4.90 -0.64
N TRP A 13 -2.95 6.06 -0.78
CA TRP A 13 -1.56 6.26 -0.37
C TRP A 13 -1.38 6.05 1.14
N PHE A 14 -2.30 6.59 1.96
CA PHE A 14 -2.27 6.41 3.41
C PHE A 14 -2.53 4.96 3.86
N ALA A 15 -3.41 4.24 3.15
CA ALA A 15 -3.61 2.81 3.36
C ALA A 15 -2.33 2.01 3.08
N GLY A 16 -1.64 2.32 1.97
CA GLY A 16 -0.34 1.76 1.63
C GLY A 16 0.71 2.03 2.72
N LEU A 17 0.81 3.28 3.19
CA LEU A 17 1.70 3.67 4.29
C LEU A 17 1.42 2.88 5.57
N SER A 18 0.16 2.78 5.97
CA SER A 18 -0.24 2.08 7.19
C SER A 18 0.17 0.60 7.13
N ILE A 19 -0.09 -0.06 6.00
CA ILE A 19 0.30 -1.45 5.76
C ILE A 19 1.83 -1.59 5.77
N GLY A 20 2.55 -0.72 5.06
CA GLY A 20 4.02 -0.73 5.03
C GLY A 20 4.64 -0.52 6.43
N TRP A 21 4.00 0.27 7.28
CA TRP A 21 4.42 0.50 8.66
C TRP A 21 4.27 -0.77 9.54
N PHE A 22 3.18 -1.53 9.37
CA PHE A 22 3.00 -2.82 10.07
C PHE A 22 4.12 -3.81 9.70
N PHE A 23 4.49 -3.89 8.42
CA PHE A 23 5.60 -4.74 7.96
C PHE A 23 6.94 -4.28 8.55
N ARG A 24 7.18 -2.97 8.68
CA ARG A 24 8.40 -2.43 9.31
C ARG A 24 8.51 -2.77 10.79
N LYS A 25 7.39 -2.78 11.51
CA LYS A 25 7.33 -3.09 12.95
C LYS A 25 7.44 -4.58 13.27
N GLY A 26 7.56 -5.45 12.26
CA GLY A 26 7.62 -6.90 12.44
C GLY A 26 6.25 -7.54 12.71
N ILE A 27 5.17 -6.78 12.61
CA ILE A 27 3.80 -7.26 12.79
C ILE A 27 3.23 -7.71 11.44
N SER A 28 3.98 -8.56 10.74
CA SER A 28 3.66 -9.00 9.38
C SER A 28 2.30 -9.72 9.29
N LEU A 29 1.88 -10.37 10.37
CA LEU A 29 0.58 -11.03 10.47
C LEU A 29 -0.59 -10.03 10.42
N LEU A 30 -0.51 -8.92 11.16
CA LEU A 30 -1.52 -7.85 11.08
C LEU A 30 -1.47 -7.14 9.73
N GLY A 31 -0.28 -6.92 9.16
CA GLY A 31 -0.13 -6.39 7.80
C GLY A 31 -0.82 -7.26 6.74
N LEU A 32 -0.71 -8.59 6.85
CA LEU A 32 -1.38 -9.55 5.96
C LEU A 32 -2.90 -9.54 6.14
N ILE A 33 -3.40 -9.51 7.39
CA ILE A 33 -4.84 -9.45 7.67
C ILE A 33 -5.44 -8.16 7.11
N VAL A 34 -4.77 -7.03 7.29
CA VAL A 34 -5.19 -5.74 6.72
C VAL A 34 -5.19 -5.82 5.20
N LEU A 35 -4.14 -6.37 4.57
CA LEU A 35 -4.09 -6.55 3.11
C LEU A 35 -5.26 -7.40 2.58
N ILE A 36 -5.61 -8.48 3.27
CA ILE A 36 -6.75 -9.34 2.94
C ILE A 36 -8.07 -8.58 3.09
N CYS A 37 -8.21 -7.74 4.11
CA CYS A 37 -9.40 -6.90 4.28
C CYS A 37 -9.55 -5.85 3.16
N PHE A 38 -8.44 -5.43 2.54
CA PHE A 38 -8.43 -4.51 1.40
C PHE A 38 -8.60 -5.21 0.02
N LEU A 39 -8.63 -6.54 -0.07
CA LEU A 39 -8.94 -7.29 -1.32
C LEU A 39 -10.18 -6.80 -2.08
N PRO A 40 -11.36 -6.60 -1.46
CA PRO A 40 -12.54 -6.12 -2.17
C PRO A 40 -12.33 -4.72 -2.76
N VAL A 41 -11.53 -3.88 -2.10
CA VAL A 41 -11.18 -2.54 -2.58
C VAL A 41 -10.27 -2.64 -3.80
N PHE A 42 -9.25 -3.51 -3.78
CA PHE A 42 -8.40 -3.74 -4.96
C PHE A 42 -9.18 -4.32 -6.14
N LYS A 43 -10.16 -5.21 -5.88
CA LYS A 43 -11.03 -5.76 -6.92
C LYS A 43 -11.91 -4.67 -7.56
N ALA A 44 -12.42 -3.73 -6.76
CA ALA A 44 -13.17 -2.59 -7.30
C ALA A 44 -12.27 -1.65 -8.13
N VAL A 45 -11.05 -1.37 -7.66
CA VAL A 45 -10.08 -0.55 -8.39
C VAL A 45 -9.61 -1.23 -9.69
N SER A 46 -9.46 -2.55 -9.70
CA SER A 46 -9.08 -3.29 -10.91
C SER A 46 -10.14 -3.26 -12.00
N ILE A 47 -11.42 -3.06 -11.65
CA ILE A 47 -12.51 -2.87 -12.63
C ILE A 47 -12.43 -1.48 -13.27
N ILE A 48 -11.92 -0.49 -12.53
CA ILE A 48 -11.80 0.91 -12.97
C ILE A 48 -10.55 1.10 -13.86
N ASP A 49 -9.61 0.14 -13.83
CA ASP A 49 -8.39 0.08 -14.66
C ASP A 49 -7.55 1.38 -14.63
N TRP A 50 -7.51 2.03 -13.47
CA TRP A 50 -6.87 3.34 -13.31
C TRP A 50 -5.57 3.22 -12.52
N TRP A 51 -4.46 3.19 -13.25
CA TRP A 51 -3.10 3.03 -12.74
C TRP A 51 -2.69 3.97 -11.58
N PRO A 52 -3.14 5.24 -11.47
CA PRO A 52 -2.65 6.15 -10.42
C PRO A 52 -3.02 5.68 -9.02
N PHE A 53 -4.14 4.96 -8.84
CA PHE A 53 -4.52 4.39 -7.54
C PHE A 53 -3.55 3.30 -7.09
N THR A 54 -3.22 2.38 -8.01
CA THR A 54 -2.27 1.32 -7.75
C THR A 54 -0.88 1.89 -7.47
N THR A 55 -0.46 2.90 -8.23
CA THR A 55 0.82 3.58 -8.03
C THR A 55 0.87 4.28 -6.67
N ALA A 56 -0.16 5.06 -6.30
CA ALA A 56 -0.23 5.72 -5.00
C ALA A 56 -0.14 4.70 -3.85
N PHE A 57 -0.88 3.60 -3.93
CA PHE A 57 -0.82 2.54 -2.93
C PHE A 57 0.58 1.93 -2.79
N VAL A 58 1.20 1.55 -3.92
CA VAL A 58 2.54 0.93 -3.94
C VAL A 58 3.60 1.88 -3.41
N PHE A 59 3.56 3.17 -3.78
CA PHE A 59 4.47 4.17 -3.24
C PHE A 59 4.32 4.34 -1.72
N GLY A 60 3.07 4.39 -1.22
CA GLY A 60 2.81 4.44 0.22
C GLY A 60 3.39 3.24 0.95
N LEU A 61 3.21 2.04 0.39
CA LEU A 61 3.72 0.80 0.96
C LEU A 61 5.26 0.76 0.95
N LEU A 62 5.89 1.15 -0.17
CA LEU A 62 7.33 1.16 -0.36
C LEU A 62 8.04 2.10 0.63
N ILE A 63 7.47 3.26 0.94
CA ILE A 63 8.08 4.25 1.85
C ILE A 63 8.52 3.61 3.18
N HIS A 64 7.75 2.66 3.71
CA HIS A 64 8.08 2.00 4.98
C HIS A 64 8.72 0.62 4.81
N THR A 65 8.52 -0.06 3.67
CA THR A 65 9.09 -1.40 3.41
C THR A 65 10.44 -1.36 2.69
N TRP A 66 10.84 -0.26 2.05
CA TRP A 66 12.09 -0.18 1.28
C TRP A 66 13.34 -0.53 2.09
N LYS A 67 13.51 0.10 3.27
CA LYS A 67 14.67 -0.11 4.13
C LYS A 67 14.77 -1.55 4.69
N PRO A 68 13.69 -2.16 5.25
CA PRO A 68 13.75 -3.55 5.69
C PRO A 68 13.89 -4.54 4.53
N LEU A 69 13.27 -4.28 3.37
CA LEU A 69 13.40 -5.11 2.18
C LEU A 69 14.85 -5.12 1.66
N TYR A 70 15.45 -3.94 1.52
CA TYR A 70 16.85 -3.79 1.09
C TYR A 70 17.82 -4.55 2.01
N LYS A 71 17.61 -4.45 3.33
CA LYS A 71 18.41 -5.22 4.30
C LYS A 71 18.25 -6.73 4.14
N LYS A 72 17.04 -7.23 3.87
CA LYS A 72 16.82 -8.67 3.61
C LYS A 72 17.45 -9.13 2.31
N VAL A 73 17.39 -8.31 1.25
CA VAL A 73 18.00 -8.63 -0.05
C VAL A 73 19.52 -8.68 0.04
N GLN A 74 20.16 -7.80 0.83
CA GLN A 74 21.61 -7.85 1.05
C GLN A 74 22.07 -9.00 1.98
N GLN A 75 21.15 -9.66 2.68
CA GLN A 75 21.43 -10.81 3.53
C GLN A 75 21.19 -12.16 2.83
N LEU A 76 20.73 -12.13 1.58
CA LEU A 76 20.62 -13.26 0.65
C LEU A 76 21.88 -13.32 -0.23
#